data_AF-A0A225EBE0-F1
#
_entry.id   AF-A0A225EBE0-F1
#
_cell.length_a   1.000
_cell.length_b   1.000
_cell.length_c   1.000
_cell.angle_alpha   90.00
_cell.angle_beta   90.00
_cell.angle_gamma   90.00
#
_symmetry.space_group_name_H-M   'P 1'
#
loop_
_entity.id
_entity.type
_entity.pdbx_description
1 polymer ?
#
loop_
_entity_poly.entity_id
_entity_poly.type
_entity_poly.pdbx_seq_one_letter_code
_entity_poly.pdbx_strand_id
1 'polypeptide(L)'
;MVVAVFQGEGINCEGYEVHSVTEDKDRLLVRVQGQYFQTGDGAAATEAWGVFVLPRSAKPVVIELDTKSLIADPPKWTRVAELKPGDGAVE
;
A
#
# COMPACT_ATOMS: atom_id res chain seq x y z
N MET A 1 -7.74 -3.46 -12.48
CA MET A 1 -7.81 -4.01 -11.11
C MET A 1 -7.65 -2.86 -10.14
N VAL A 2 -8.37 -2.87 -9.01
CA VAL A 2 -8.30 -1.78 -8.03
C VAL A 2 -7.80 -2.35 -6.71
N VAL A 3 -6.77 -1.71 -6.16
CA VAL A 3 -6.26 -1.98 -4.81
C VAL A 3 -6.62 -0.77 -3.95
N ALA A 4 -7.36 -0.99 -2.87
CA ALA A 4 -7.69 0.03 -1.89
C ALA A 4 -7.04 -0.32 -0.55
N VAL A 5 -6.37 0.66 0.05
CA VAL A 5 -5.73 0.56 1.36
C VAL A 5 -6.44 1.54 2.28
N PHE A 6 -6.95 1.02 3.40
CA PHE A 6 -7.65 1.80 4.41
C PHE A 6 -6.88 1.65 5.72
N GLN A 7 -6.46 2.76 6.33
CA GLN A 7 -5.80 2.75 7.64
C GLN A 7 -6.77 2.31 8.74
N GLY A 8 -8.06 2.63 8.59
CA GLY A 8 -8.97 2.71 9.72
C GLY A 8 -8.65 3.94 10.56
N GLU A 9 -8.91 3.87 11.87
CA GLU A 9 -8.52 4.91 12.82
C GLU A 9 -7.00 4.97 12.96
N GLY A 10 -6.43 6.14 12.70
CA GLY A 10 -4.99 6.37 12.76
C GLY A 10 -4.63 7.78 13.22
N ILE A 11 -3.34 8.09 13.14
CA ILE A 11 -2.81 9.41 13.48
C ILE A 11 -1.80 9.88 12.45
N ASN A 12 -1.79 11.18 12.22
CA ASN A 12 -0.79 11.90 11.45
C ASN A 12 -0.43 11.25 10.09
N CYS A 13 -1.44 10.80 9.33
CA CYS A 13 -1.25 10.24 7.99
C CYS A 13 -2.16 10.94 6.98
N GLU A 14 -1.60 11.46 5.89
CA GLU A 14 -2.37 12.15 4.84
C GLU A 14 -2.93 11.19 3.77
N GLY A 15 -2.43 9.95 3.73
CA GLY A 15 -2.82 8.99 2.71
C GLY A 15 -1.78 7.89 2.54
N TYR A 16 -2.05 7.02 1.57
CA TYR A 16 -1.08 6.02 1.10
C TYR A 16 -0.70 6.29 -0.34
N GLU A 17 0.58 6.10 -0.67
CA GLU A 17 1.07 6.17 -2.03
C GLU A 17 1.77 4.87 -2.44
N VAL A 18 1.84 4.65 -3.76
CA VAL A 18 2.62 3.55 -4.32
C VAL A 18 4.08 3.95 -4.34
N HIS A 19 4.90 3.26 -3.55
CA HIS A 19 6.35 3.42 -3.58
C HIS A 19 6.94 2.77 -4.84
N SER A 20 6.52 1.55 -5.15
CA SER A 20 7.01 0.83 -6.33
C SER A 20 6.06 -0.29 -6.75
N VAL A 21 6.02 -0.55 -8.05
CA VAL A 21 5.39 -1.74 -8.63
C VAL A 21 6.45 -2.51 -9.39
N THR A 22 6.69 -3.76 -9.02
CA THR A 22 7.64 -4.64 -9.70
C THR A 22 6.98 -5.94 -10.06
N GLU A 23 7.25 -6.43 -11.26
CA GLU A 23 6.72 -7.70 -11.73
C GLU A 23 7.87 -8.70 -11.93
N ASP A 24 7.70 -9.91 -11.41
CA ASP A 24 8.55 -11.05 -11.74
C ASP A 24 7.71 -12.19 -12.34
N LYS A 25 8.32 -13.35 -12.58
CA LYS A 25 7.62 -14.50 -13.18
C LYS A 25 6.49 -15.05 -12.31
N ASP A 26 6.56 -14.87 -10.99
CA ASP A 26 5.69 -15.49 -10.00
C ASP A 26 4.60 -14.54 -9.50
N ARG A 27 4.85 -13.22 -9.47
CA ARG A 27 3.92 -12.23 -8.89
C ARG A 27 4.06 -10.80 -9.43
N LEU A 28 3.02 -10.02 -9.18
CA LEU A 28 3.08 -8.55 -9.16
C LEU A 28 3.26 -8.09 -7.71
N LEU A 29 4.37 -7.44 -7.39
CA LEU A 29 4.62 -6.86 -6.06
C LEU A 29 4.30 -5.37 -6.07
N VAL A 30 3.41 -4.94 -5.18
CA VAL A 30 3.02 -3.55 -4.98
C VAL A 30 3.46 -3.13 -3.58
N ARG A 31 4.39 -2.19 -3.51
CA ARG A 31 4.83 -1.58 -2.26
C ARG A 31 4.11 -0.27 -2.04
N VAL A 32 3.49 -0.14 -0.88
CA VAL A 32 2.67 1.00 -0.49
C VAL A 32 3.29 1.65 0.74
N GLN A 33 3.39 2.97 0.76
CA GLN A 33 3.90 3.72 1.91
C GLN A 33 2.89 4.77 2.37
N GLY A 34 2.76 4.90 3.69
CA GLY A 34 1.93 5.95 4.29
C GLY A 34 2.66 7.30 4.28
N GLN A 35 1.93 8.36 3.98
CA GLN A 35 2.39 9.75 4.04
C GLN A 35 2.23 10.29 5.47
N TYR A 36 3.10 9.80 6.36
CA TYR A 36 3.08 10.21 7.76
C TYR A 36 3.78 11.55 7.96
N PHE A 37 3.20 12.39 8.83
CA PHE A 37 3.74 13.70 9.18
C PHE A 37 3.94 13.84 10.70
N GLN A 38 4.65 14.89 11.11
CA GLN A 38 4.82 15.23 12.52
C GLN A 38 4.03 16.49 12.83
N THR A 39 3.38 16.51 13.98
CA THR A 39 2.66 17.65 14.52
C THR A 39 3.38 18.18 15.76
N GLY A 40 3.40 19.50 15.95
CA GLY A 40 4.08 20.13 17.09
C GLY A 40 3.32 19.96 18.42
N ASP A 41 1.99 20.11 18.38
CA ASP A 41 1.11 20.01 19.55
C ASP A 41 0.04 18.93 19.33
N GLY A 42 0.23 17.77 19.95
CA GLY A 42 -0.73 16.65 19.93
C GLY A 42 -0.81 15.92 18.58
N ALA A 43 -1.30 14.68 18.59
CA ALA A 43 -1.53 13.91 17.37
C ALA A 43 -2.84 14.34 16.69
N ALA A 44 -2.81 14.50 15.37
CA ALA A 44 -4.02 14.65 14.56
C ALA A 44 -4.59 13.27 14.26
N ALA A 45 -5.85 13.03 14.65
CA ALA A 45 -6.57 11.83 14.25
C ALA A 45 -6.81 11.84 12.73
N THR A 46 -6.56 10.73 12.07
CA THR A 46 -6.68 10.59 10.61
C THR A 46 -7.32 9.24 10.25
N GLU A 47 -8.07 9.22 9.17
CA GLU A 47 -8.61 8.00 8.55
C GLU A 47 -8.05 7.86 7.13
N ALA A 48 -6.71 7.71 7.04
CA ALA A 48 -6.03 7.79 5.76
C ALA A 48 -6.37 6.60 4.86
N TRP A 49 -6.41 6.86 3.56
CA TRP A 49 -6.66 5.84 2.56
C TRP A 49 -5.87 6.10 1.28
N GLY A 50 -5.78 5.09 0.42
CA GLY A 50 -5.23 5.19 -0.91
C GLY A 50 -5.92 4.21 -1.85
N VAL A 51 -6.18 4.64 -3.08
CA VAL A 51 -6.76 3.81 -4.14
C VAL A 51 -5.84 3.83 -5.35
N PHE A 52 -5.45 2.65 -5.80
CA PHE A 52 -4.50 2.47 -6.89
C PHE A 52 -5.10 1.61 -7.98
N VAL A 53 -5.04 2.09 -9.21
CA VAL A 53 -5.52 1.37 -10.40
C VAL A 53 -4.33 0.72 -11.07
N LEU A 54 -4.35 -0.61 -11.14
CA LEU A 54 -3.31 -1.41 -11.77
C LEU A 54 -3.88 -2.11 -13.01
N PRO A 55 -3.03 -2.36 -14.03
CA PRO A 55 -3.37 -3.29 -15.10
C PRO A 55 -3.86 -4.62 -14.53
N ARG A 56 -4.76 -5.28 -15.24
CA ARG A 56 -5.19 -6.63 -14.86
C ARG A 56 -3.97 -7.55 -14.95
N SER A 57 -3.79 -8.42 -13.95
CA SER A 57 -2.72 -9.41 -13.94
C SER A 57 -3.29 -10.82 -13.79
N ALA A 58 -2.74 -11.76 -14.55
CA ALA A 58 -2.96 -13.19 -14.37
C ALA A 58 -2.06 -13.79 -13.26
N LYS A 59 -1.20 -12.97 -12.66
CA LYS A 59 -0.33 -13.35 -11.53
C LYS A 59 -0.96 -12.88 -10.21
N PRO A 60 -0.64 -13.56 -9.09
CA PRO A 60 -1.01 -13.05 -7.78
C PRO A 60 -0.40 -11.67 -7.54
N VAL A 61 -1.15 -10.82 -6.86
CA VAL A 61 -0.70 -9.48 -6.46
C VAL A 61 -0.36 -9.51 -4.99
N VAL A 62 0.91 -9.31 -4.67
CA VAL A 62 1.36 -9.20 -3.28
C VAL A 62 1.45 -7.73 -2.92
N ILE A 63 0.83 -7.36 -1.80
CA ILE A 63 0.88 -6.01 -1.27
C ILE A 63 1.80 -6.00 -0.06
N GLU A 64 2.82 -5.15 -0.11
CA GLU A 64 3.70 -4.85 1.00
C GLU A 64 3.45 -3.42 1.49
N LEU A 65 3.29 -3.25 2.80
CA LEU A 65 3.17 -1.96 3.45
C LEU A 65 4.50 -1.58 4.11
N ASP A 66 4.89 -0.32 4.00
CA ASP A 66 5.95 0.22 4.84
C ASP A 66 5.47 0.35 6.31
N THR A 67 6.11 -0.40 7.19
CA THR A 67 5.87 -0.43 8.63
C THR A 67 7.06 0.12 9.42
N LYS A 68 7.84 1.05 8.85
CA LYS A 68 8.91 1.75 9.57
C LYS A 68 8.32 2.50 10.77
N SER A 69 9.07 2.55 11.87
CA SER A 69 8.62 3.21 13.10
C SER A 69 8.94 4.70 13.12
N LEU A 70 10.06 5.10 12.50
CA LEU A 70 10.50 6.49 12.42
C LEU A 70 10.52 6.94 10.96
N ILE A 71 10.19 8.22 10.72
CA ILE A 71 10.23 8.80 9.36
C ILE A 71 11.63 8.73 8.75
N ALA A 72 12.68 8.84 9.57
CA ALA A 72 14.08 8.78 9.14
C ALA A 72 14.62 7.36 8.92
N ASP A 73 13.90 6.32 9.36
CA ASP A 73 14.32 4.94 9.16
C ASP A 73 14.11 4.52 7.69
N PRO A 74 14.94 3.60 7.17
CA PRO A 74 14.66 2.99 5.88
C PRO A 74 13.30 2.26 5.91
N PRO A 75 12.57 2.20 4.78
CA PRO A 75 11.31 1.49 4.71
C PRO A 75 11.42 0.04 5.17
N LYS A 76 10.44 -0.41 5.96
CA LYS A 76 10.33 -1.80 6.41
C LYS A 76 9.11 -2.44 5.74
N TRP A 77 9.35 -3.21 4.70
CA TRP A 77 8.29 -3.85 3.94
C TRP A 77 7.71 -5.05 4.66
N THR A 78 6.43 -4.98 4.99
CA THR A 78 5.67 -6.08 5.59
C THR A 78 4.57 -6.50 4.62
N ARG A 79 4.51 -7.78 4.28
CA ARG A 79 3.43 -8.33 3.47
C ARG A 79 2.11 -8.27 4.24
N VAL A 80 1.13 -7.57 3.68
CA VAL A 80 -0.19 -7.35 4.33
C VAL A 80 -1.33 -8.06 3.62
N ALA A 81 -1.19 -8.32 2.32
CA ALA A 81 -2.21 -9.01 1.54
C ALA A 81 -1.62 -9.74 0.34
N GLU A 82 -2.33 -10.77 -0.12
CA GLU A 82 -2.15 -11.37 -1.43
C GLU A 82 -3.52 -11.49 -2.11
N LEU A 83 -3.66 -10.86 -3.27
CA LEU A 83 -4.84 -10.97 -4.11
C LEU A 83 -4.59 -12.06 -5.14
N LYS A 84 -5.54 -12.99 -5.25
CA LYS A 84 -5.50 -14.05 -6.26
C LYS A 84 -5.57 -13.44 -7.67
N PRO A 85 -4.99 -14.12 -8.69
CA PRO A 85 -5.21 -13.77 -10.09
C PRO A 85 -6.69 -13.52 -10.37
N GLY A 86 -6.99 -12.43 -11.07
CA GLY A 86 -8.34 -12.24 -11.59
C GLY A 86 -8.53 -13.12 -12.83
N ASP A 87 -9.67 -13.81 -12.94
CA ASP A 87 -9.99 -14.63 -14.12
C ASP A 87 -9.75 -13.81 -15.39
N GLY A 88 -8.86 -14.28 -16.25
CA GLY A 88 -8.34 -13.54 -17.40
C GLY A 88 -9.31 -13.39 -18.56
N ALA A 89 -10.61 -13.65 -18.38
CA ALA A 89 -11.59 -13.47 -19.44
C ALA A 89 -11.91 -11.97 -19.60
N VAL A 90 -11.24 -11.35 -20.55
CA VAL A 90 -11.82 -10.24 -21.31
C VAL A 90 -12.34 -10.91 -22.58
N GLU A 91 -13.67 -11.11 -22.66
CA GLU A 91 -14.33 -11.32 -23.96
C GLU A 91 -14.28 -10.03 -24.79
#